data_AF-A0A939X4G8-F1
#
_entry.id   AF-A0A939X4G8-F1
#
_cell.length_a   1.000
_cell.length_b   1.000
_cell.length_c   1.000
_cell.angle_alpha   90.00
_cell.angle_beta   90.00
_cell.angle_gamma   90.00
#
_symmetry.space_group_name_H-M   'P 1'
#
loop_
_entity.id
_entity.type
_entity.pdbx_description
1 polymer ?
#
loop_
_entity_poly.entity_id
_entity_poly.type
_entity_poly.pdbx_seq_one_letter_code
_entity_poly.pdbx_strand_id
1 'polypeptide(L)'
;MKKCLLILACLLPMWTMAQEEMDEVNRIKADRDTYLYGEGYGETEANADKEAMANLMSKISVQVSSDIEINEQQVNTAEGIDATSVVESVVKTYTAGTLKNTQSIIVTPAPKAYVVRYIKKSEIERVFKAREELIYDYLRGAKEAEKVYRIADALRYYYWASCLLMSMQHPQEIRYMADGEMHLLASWIPEQIRGILSQLKAEVTKIEDLEVSLLFTYKGQPVTNLDFCYWDGMNYSNLYSVNNGISQIEMRPGADTEKLKLKYEYAFESQMQQVPELKQLMQIFKRIPYRESDVTIVAGKKAEQKKAMEVYQASVATAGAATHAVVVEQPKEYTKLVDNIVTAIKSKNYASVSNLFTPEGYEMFDKLLHYGNATVLGNPQLNFYQMNERVICRSVPMRFSFKNNNRTLIEDVTFTFNKDRLIESVAFGLDKAARDDIFQRSAAAWNDSVRMVIATFLENYKTAFALKRLDYIRSIFDDDAIIIVGHLTKQAKKNMENGKYIDNQLVKYTRLDKNTYIKNLERSFKSNQFINIRFTDNEVKKMGKGGQTYGILIHQDYYSSTYGDTGYLFLMVDLNDVDQPIIKVRTWQPNRDPNVNGNFSKSDPYYGLIYGGNFD
;
A
#
# COMPACT_ATOMS: atom_id res chain seq x y z
N MET A 1 -61.45 -31.74 29.66
CA MET A 1 -60.39 -32.33 28.81
C MET A 1 -60.23 -31.61 27.45
N LYS A 2 -60.23 -30.26 27.38
CA LYS A 2 -60.04 -29.52 26.10
C LYS A 2 -58.99 -28.40 26.14
N LYS A 3 -58.27 -28.21 27.26
CA LYS A 3 -57.20 -27.20 27.38
C LYS A 3 -55.77 -27.75 27.17
N CYS A 4 -55.57 -29.07 27.10
CA CYS A 4 -54.24 -29.65 26.84
C CYS A 4 -53.91 -29.87 25.35
N LEU A 5 -54.90 -29.85 24.44
CA LEU A 5 -54.63 -30.14 23.02
C LEU A 5 -54.07 -28.94 22.24
N LEU A 6 -54.29 -27.70 22.68
CA LEU A 6 -53.81 -26.50 21.98
C LEU A 6 -52.31 -26.22 22.21
N ILE A 7 -51.73 -26.69 23.33
CA ILE A 7 -50.28 -26.55 23.60
C ILE A 7 -49.48 -27.57 22.77
N LEU A 8 -50.06 -28.75 22.49
CA LEU A 8 -49.42 -29.77 21.64
C LEU A 8 -49.32 -29.33 20.17
N ALA A 9 -50.30 -28.58 19.66
CA ALA A 9 -50.32 -28.10 18.28
C ALA A 9 -49.29 -26.99 17.98
N CYS A 10 -48.91 -26.19 18.98
CA CYS A 10 -47.85 -25.18 18.83
C CYS A 10 -46.43 -25.73 19.00
N LEU A 11 -46.26 -26.91 19.61
CA LEU A 11 -44.96 -27.57 19.79
C LEU A 11 -44.55 -28.45 18.59
N LEU A 12 -45.52 -29.01 17.85
CA LEU A 12 -45.29 -29.83 16.66
C LEU A 12 -44.46 -29.14 15.53
N PRO A 13 -44.68 -27.86 15.16
CA PRO A 13 -43.84 -27.20 14.16
C PRO A 13 -42.41 -26.90 14.68
N MET A 14 -42.24 -26.63 15.98
CA MET A 14 -40.89 -26.43 16.56
C MET A 14 -40.11 -27.73 16.68
N TRP A 15 -40.78 -28.85 16.96
CA TRP A 15 -40.14 -30.17 17.03
C TRP A 15 -39.73 -30.68 15.65
N THR A 16 -40.53 -30.45 14.62
CA THR A 16 -40.22 -30.88 13.24
C THR A 16 -39.06 -30.09 12.63
N MET A 17 -38.98 -28.78 12.88
CA MET A 17 -37.83 -27.95 12.44
C MET A 17 -36.51 -28.36 13.12
N ALA A 18 -36.52 -28.57 14.45
CA ALA A 18 -35.33 -29.00 15.18
C ALA A 18 -34.87 -30.42 14.76
N GLN A 19 -35.80 -31.28 14.35
CA GLN A 19 -35.49 -32.62 13.82
C GLN A 19 -34.77 -32.53 12.46
N GLU A 20 -35.23 -31.66 11.57
CA GLU A 20 -34.62 -31.45 10.24
C GLU A 20 -33.20 -30.86 10.34
N GLU A 21 -33.00 -29.86 11.20
CA GLU A 21 -31.69 -29.27 11.49
C GLU A 21 -30.72 -30.30 12.09
N MET A 22 -31.21 -31.15 13.00
CA MET A 22 -30.42 -32.24 13.58
C MET A 22 -30.06 -33.32 12.53
N ASP A 23 -30.96 -33.64 11.61
CA ASP A 23 -30.70 -34.60 10.52
C ASP A 23 -29.68 -34.07 9.51
N GLU A 24 -29.66 -32.77 9.24
CA GLU A 24 -28.61 -32.11 8.44
C GLU A 24 -27.25 -32.19 9.17
N VAL A 25 -27.23 -31.85 10.47
CA VAL A 25 -26.02 -31.94 11.30
C VAL A 25 -25.47 -33.36 11.35
N ASN A 26 -26.34 -34.38 11.51
CA ASN A 26 -25.92 -35.78 11.53
C ASN A 26 -25.30 -36.22 10.21
N ARG A 27 -25.83 -35.75 9.06
CA ARG A 27 -25.23 -35.99 7.75
C ARG A 27 -23.84 -35.37 7.62
N ILE A 28 -23.67 -34.12 8.05
CA ILE A 28 -22.37 -33.43 8.05
C ILE A 28 -21.36 -34.13 8.96
N LYS A 29 -21.79 -34.58 10.14
CA LYS A 29 -20.93 -35.30 11.10
C LYS A 29 -20.51 -36.68 10.59
N ALA A 30 -21.36 -37.32 9.78
CA ALA A 30 -21.08 -38.62 9.17
C ALA A 30 -20.11 -38.50 7.99
N ASP A 31 -20.25 -37.45 7.17
CA ASP A 31 -19.36 -37.16 6.03
C ASP A 31 -18.07 -36.45 6.46
N ARG A 32 -17.22 -37.20 7.17
CA ARG A 32 -15.92 -36.71 7.66
C ARG A 32 -14.88 -36.53 6.57
N ASP A 33 -15.11 -37.07 5.38
CA ASP A 33 -14.20 -36.93 4.25
C ASP A 33 -14.39 -35.56 3.58
N THR A 34 -15.62 -35.09 3.48
CA THR A 34 -15.94 -33.80 2.87
C THR A 34 -15.90 -32.65 3.87
N TYR A 35 -16.33 -32.86 5.12
CA TYR A 35 -16.59 -31.78 6.07
C TYR A 35 -15.75 -31.84 7.35
N LEU A 36 -15.43 -30.65 7.87
CA LEU A 36 -15.08 -30.43 9.26
C LEU A 36 -16.20 -29.65 9.93
N TYR A 37 -16.45 -29.94 11.21
CA TYR A 37 -17.50 -29.27 11.98
C TYR A 37 -17.05 -28.96 13.40
N GLY A 38 -17.54 -27.86 13.96
CA GLY A 38 -17.41 -27.49 15.36
C GLY A 38 -18.76 -27.32 16.03
N GLU A 39 -18.81 -27.60 17.32
CA GLU A 39 -20.04 -27.59 18.12
C GLU A 39 -19.90 -26.58 19.25
N GLY A 40 -20.99 -25.89 19.59
CA GLY A 40 -21.00 -24.94 20.69
C GLY A 40 -22.38 -24.81 21.32
N TYR A 41 -22.38 -24.54 22.62
CA TYR A 41 -23.56 -24.52 23.47
C TYR A 41 -23.57 -23.25 24.32
N GLY A 42 -24.73 -22.61 24.48
CA GLY A 42 -24.76 -21.38 25.25
C GLY A 42 -26.15 -20.90 25.61
N GLU A 43 -26.19 -19.90 26.48
CA GLU A 43 -27.45 -19.24 26.87
C GLU A 43 -28.06 -18.44 25.72
N THR A 44 -27.24 -18.04 24.75
CA THR A 44 -27.63 -17.30 23.53
C THR A 44 -27.01 -17.95 22.30
N GLU A 45 -27.62 -17.76 21.13
CA GLU A 45 -27.07 -18.26 19.87
C GLU A 45 -25.69 -17.65 19.58
N ALA A 46 -25.45 -16.40 19.98
CA ALA A 46 -24.17 -15.74 19.79
C ALA A 46 -23.04 -16.40 20.61
N ASN A 47 -23.32 -16.80 21.85
CA ASN A 47 -22.34 -17.49 22.69
C ASN A 47 -22.06 -18.90 22.14
N ALA A 48 -23.12 -19.64 21.79
CA ALA A 48 -23.02 -20.97 21.20
C ALA A 48 -22.28 -20.94 19.85
N ASP A 49 -22.53 -19.94 19.00
CA ASP A 49 -21.86 -19.78 17.71
C ASP A 49 -20.36 -19.43 17.86
N LYS A 50 -20.02 -18.58 18.84
CA LYS A 50 -18.62 -18.26 19.16
C LYS A 50 -17.87 -19.51 19.63
N GLU A 51 -18.49 -20.34 20.46
CA GLU A 51 -17.90 -21.61 20.90
C GLU A 51 -17.79 -22.61 19.74
N ALA A 52 -18.83 -22.73 18.90
CA ALA A 52 -18.82 -23.61 17.73
C ALA A 52 -17.72 -23.24 16.74
N MET A 53 -17.51 -21.94 16.51
CA MET A 53 -16.39 -21.45 15.72
C MET A 53 -15.04 -21.81 16.37
N ALA A 54 -14.86 -21.57 17.67
CA ALA A 54 -13.63 -21.93 18.36
C ALA A 54 -13.34 -23.44 18.29
N ASN A 55 -14.36 -24.29 18.43
CA ASN A 55 -14.25 -25.73 18.30
C ASN A 55 -13.88 -26.16 16.86
N LEU A 56 -14.52 -25.57 15.85
CA LEU A 56 -14.19 -25.81 14.44
C LEU A 56 -12.74 -25.43 14.17
N MET A 57 -12.29 -24.29 14.70
CA MET A 57 -10.92 -23.81 14.55
C MET A 57 -9.88 -24.72 15.19
N SER A 58 -10.16 -25.24 16.38
CA SER A 58 -9.29 -26.23 17.01
C SER A 58 -9.20 -27.50 16.16
N LYS A 59 -10.32 -27.99 15.61
CA LYS A 59 -10.32 -29.16 14.72
C LYS A 59 -9.61 -28.93 13.39
N ILE A 60 -9.75 -27.75 12.77
CA ILE A 60 -8.95 -27.38 11.59
C ILE A 60 -7.47 -27.42 11.98
N SER A 61 -7.11 -26.82 13.11
CA SER A 61 -5.73 -26.76 13.58
C SER A 61 -5.14 -28.15 13.80
N VAL A 62 -5.89 -29.07 14.42
CA VAL A 62 -5.48 -30.47 14.60
C VAL A 62 -5.36 -31.20 13.26
N GLN A 63 -6.25 -30.94 12.30
CA GLN A 63 -6.15 -31.56 10.98
C GLN A 63 -4.89 -31.09 10.24
N VAL A 64 -4.53 -29.82 10.34
CA VAL A 64 -3.36 -29.26 9.61
C VAL A 64 -2.08 -29.30 10.43
N SER A 65 -2.12 -29.60 11.73
CA SER A 65 -0.94 -29.60 12.60
C SER A 65 0.09 -30.65 12.22
N SER A 66 -0.32 -31.76 11.62
CA SER A 66 0.62 -32.75 11.06
C SER A 66 1.41 -32.20 9.89
N ASP A 67 0.84 -31.21 9.20
CA ASP A 67 1.35 -30.72 7.92
C ASP A 67 2.06 -29.38 8.06
N ILE A 68 1.85 -28.63 9.15
CA ILE A 68 2.52 -27.35 9.41
C ILE A 68 3.85 -27.57 10.13
N GLU A 69 4.94 -27.31 9.43
CA GLU A 69 6.29 -27.32 9.98
C GLU A 69 6.65 -25.95 10.57
N ILE A 70 6.51 -25.79 11.90
CA ILE A 70 6.91 -24.56 12.59
C ILE A 70 8.34 -24.67 13.10
N ASN A 71 9.18 -23.71 12.72
CA ASN A 71 10.48 -23.53 13.34
C ASN A 71 10.31 -22.80 14.70
N GLU A 72 10.34 -23.56 15.80
CA GLU A 72 10.16 -23.04 17.16
C GLU A 72 11.14 -21.91 17.54
N GLN A 73 12.36 -21.91 16.97
CA GLN A 73 13.33 -20.84 17.24
C GLN A 73 12.87 -19.48 16.72
N GLN A 74 12.04 -19.48 15.67
CA GLN A 74 11.49 -18.30 15.02
C GLN A 74 10.18 -17.82 15.66
N VAL A 75 9.63 -18.53 16.65
CA VAL A 75 8.40 -18.13 17.34
C VAL A 75 8.72 -17.09 18.42
N ASN A 76 7.87 -16.07 18.51
CA ASN A 76 7.92 -15.03 19.52
C ASN A 76 7.31 -15.57 20.82
N THR A 77 8.10 -16.31 21.60
CA THR A 77 7.69 -16.79 22.91
C THR A 77 7.79 -15.63 23.91
N ALA A 78 6.68 -14.92 24.15
CA ALA A 78 6.42 -14.54 25.54
C ALA A 78 6.32 -15.86 26.32
N GLU A 79 7.11 -16.03 27.37
CA GLU A 79 7.35 -17.30 28.09
C GLU A 79 6.13 -18.26 28.12
N GLY A 80 6.29 -19.49 27.61
CA GLY A 80 5.37 -20.61 27.89
C GLY A 80 4.30 -20.99 26.85
N ILE A 81 4.47 -20.66 25.57
CA ILE A 81 3.53 -21.06 24.50
C ILE A 81 3.91 -22.45 23.96
N ASP A 82 3.04 -23.47 24.15
CA ASP A 82 3.20 -24.82 23.58
C ASP A 82 3.04 -24.82 22.05
N ALA A 83 3.73 -25.71 21.32
CA ALA A 83 3.73 -25.78 19.85
C ALA A 83 2.32 -25.86 19.26
N THR A 84 1.42 -26.58 19.93
CA THR A 84 -0.01 -26.67 19.59
C THR A 84 -0.69 -25.30 19.52
N SER A 85 -0.37 -24.40 20.46
CA SER A 85 -0.95 -23.06 20.51
C SER A 85 -0.36 -22.10 19.48
N VAL A 86 0.86 -22.37 18.99
CA VAL A 86 1.45 -21.66 17.84
C VAL A 86 0.74 -22.07 16.55
N VAL A 87 0.54 -23.37 16.33
CA VAL A 87 -0.22 -23.87 15.17
C VAL A 87 -1.63 -23.30 15.16
N GLU A 88 -2.35 -23.31 16.29
CA GLU A 88 -3.66 -22.68 16.38
C GLU A 88 -3.62 -21.18 16.03
N SER A 89 -2.56 -20.47 16.42
CA SER A 89 -2.38 -19.05 16.11
C SER A 89 -2.09 -18.81 14.63
N VAL A 90 -1.25 -19.65 14.01
CA VAL A 90 -0.99 -19.67 12.57
C VAL A 90 -2.29 -19.96 11.81
N VAL A 91 -3.05 -20.97 12.23
CA VAL A 91 -4.34 -21.34 11.62
C VAL A 91 -5.38 -20.21 11.76
N LYS A 92 -5.38 -19.48 12.89
CA LYS A 92 -6.19 -18.26 13.05
C LYS A 92 -5.82 -17.17 12.04
N THR A 93 -4.57 -17.05 11.61
CA THR A 93 -4.22 -16.04 10.59
C THR A 93 -4.92 -16.29 9.26
N TYR A 94 -5.20 -17.55 8.92
CA TYR A 94 -6.00 -17.91 7.74
C TYR A 94 -7.48 -17.55 7.90
N THR A 95 -8.00 -17.52 9.13
CA THR A 95 -9.39 -17.09 9.39
C THR A 95 -9.60 -15.60 9.30
N ALA A 96 -8.59 -14.82 9.67
CA ALA A 96 -8.67 -13.37 9.64
C ALA A 96 -8.74 -12.82 8.21
N GLY A 97 -8.28 -13.58 7.22
CA GLY A 97 -8.27 -13.20 5.80
C GLY A 97 -9.14 -14.05 4.87
N THR A 98 -9.37 -15.34 5.15
CA THR A 98 -9.66 -16.31 4.06
C THR A 98 -10.67 -17.42 4.36
N LEU A 99 -10.87 -17.89 5.62
CA LEU A 99 -11.93 -18.87 5.96
C LEU A 99 -13.33 -18.22 5.98
N LYS A 100 -13.77 -17.73 4.82
CA LYS A 100 -15.01 -16.97 4.59
C LYS A 100 -16.26 -17.85 4.37
N ASN A 101 -16.07 -19.16 4.19
CA ASN A 101 -17.10 -20.10 3.75
C ASN A 101 -17.53 -21.09 4.85
N THR A 102 -17.35 -20.73 6.13
CA THR A 102 -17.95 -21.54 7.22
C THR A 102 -19.46 -21.34 7.24
N GLN A 103 -20.20 -22.44 7.32
CA GLN A 103 -21.66 -22.45 7.41
C GLN A 103 -22.07 -22.75 8.85
N SER A 104 -23.25 -22.30 9.26
CA SER A 104 -23.79 -22.53 10.60
C SER A 104 -25.19 -23.14 10.55
N ILE A 105 -25.49 -23.97 11.52
CA ILE A 105 -26.82 -24.52 11.79
C ILE A 105 -27.12 -24.25 13.26
N ILE A 106 -28.17 -23.47 13.51
CA ILE A 106 -28.76 -23.40 14.84
C ILE A 106 -29.60 -24.67 14.95
N VAL A 107 -29.34 -25.51 15.94
CA VAL A 107 -30.05 -26.80 16.14
C VAL A 107 -31.06 -26.67 17.28
N THR A 108 -30.78 -25.78 18.23
CA THR A 108 -31.71 -25.41 19.30
C THR A 108 -31.53 -23.93 19.59
N PRO A 109 -32.60 -23.12 19.70
CA PRO A 109 -32.50 -21.70 20.02
C PRO A 109 -32.28 -21.45 21.52
N ALA A 110 -32.02 -20.19 21.88
CA ALA A 110 -31.97 -19.73 23.27
C ALA A 110 -33.24 -20.14 24.06
N PRO A 111 -33.13 -20.44 25.38
CA PRO A 111 -32.00 -20.20 26.27
C PRO A 111 -31.00 -21.37 26.39
N LYS A 112 -31.17 -22.44 25.61
CA LYS A 112 -30.23 -23.57 25.53
C LYS A 112 -29.76 -23.70 24.10
N ALA A 113 -29.12 -22.65 23.61
CA ALA A 113 -28.70 -22.59 22.23
C ALA A 113 -27.65 -23.66 21.93
N TYR A 114 -27.87 -24.42 20.85
CA TYR A 114 -26.91 -25.37 20.30
C TYR A 114 -26.66 -24.99 18.85
N VAL A 115 -25.41 -24.69 18.52
CA VAL A 115 -24.99 -24.27 17.18
C VAL A 115 -23.90 -25.19 16.69
N VAL A 116 -23.99 -25.58 15.42
CA VAL A 116 -22.95 -26.32 14.71
C VAL A 116 -22.43 -25.44 13.58
N ARG A 117 -21.11 -25.23 13.55
CA ARG A 117 -20.43 -24.63 12.40
C ARG A 117 -19.73 -25.70 11.60
N TYR A 118 -19.67 -25.55 10.27
CA TYR A 118 -18.99 -26.51 9.42
C TYR A 118 -18.35 -25.87 8.19
N ILE A 119 -17.40 -26.57 7.60
CA ILE A 119 -16.70 -26.17 6.38
C ILE A 119 -16.33 -27.40 5.55
N LYS A 120 -16.30 -27.25 4.22
CA LYS A 120 -15.74 -28.28 3.33
C LYS A 120 -14.21 -28.27 3.41
N LYS A 121 -13.57 -29.44 3.45
CA LYS A 121 -12.10 -29.55 3.44
C LYS A 121 -11.45 -28.90 2.21
N SER A 122 -12.09 -28.98 1.06
CA SER A 122 -11.63 -28.31 -0.18
C SER A 122 -11.53 -26.79 -0.05
N GLU A 123 -12.31 -26.16 0.83
CA GLU A 123 -12.22 -24.72 1.09
C GLU A 123 -10.99 -24.39 1.95
N ILE A 124 -10.55 -25.31 2.81
CA ILE A 124 -9.30 -25.16 3.58
C ILE A 124 -8.10 -25.21 2.64
N GLU A 125 -8.08 -26.16 1.69
CA GLU A 125 -7.03 -26.20 0.64
C GLU A 125 -6.99 -24.94 -0.21
N ARG A 126 -8.17 -24.41 -0.59
CA ARG A 126 -8.27 -23.16 -1.36
C ARG A 126 -7.65 -21.99 -0.59
N VAL A 127 -7.82 -21.96 0.74
CA VAL A 127 -7.25 -20.93 1.61
C VAL A 127 -5.72 -20.97 1.60
N PHE A 128 -5.12 -22.16 1.70
CA PHE A 128 -3.66 -22.32 1.60
C PHE A 128 -3.13 -21.92 0.22
N LYS A 129 -3.78 -22.36 -0.86
CA LYS A 129 -3.44 -21.96 -2.23
C LYS A 129 -3.54 -20.45 -2.44
N ALA A 130 -4.55 -19.79 -1.86
CA ALA A 130 -4.68 -18.34 -1.94
C ALA A 130 -3.52 -17.60 -1.26
N ARG A 131 -3.04 -18.10 -0.11
CA ARG A 131 -1.84 -17.54 0.55
C ARG A 131 -0.58 -17.80 -0.27
N GLU A 132 -0.44 -18.98 -0.87
CA GLU A 132 0.67 -19.29 -1.78
C GLU A 132 0.72 -18.33 -2.99
N GLU A 133 -0.43 -18.08 -3.62
CA GLU A 133 -0.52 -17.10 -4.71
C GLU A 133 -0.19 -15.67 -4.23
N LEU A 134 -0.59 -15.29 -3.02
CA LEU A 134 -0.22 -13.98 -2.44
C LEU A 134 1.29 -13.88 -2.20
N ILE A 135 1.95 -14.97 -1.77
CA ILE A 135 3.42 -15.04 -1.68
C ILE A 135 4.00 -14.80 -3.08
N TYR A 136 3.53 -15.49 -4.11
CA TYR A 136 4.01 -15.31 -5.48
C TYR A 136 3.76 -13.90 -6.03
N ASP A 137 2.64 -13.27 -5.69
CA ASP A 137 2.34 -11.87 -6.02
C ASP A 137 3.37 -10.93 -5.40
N TYR A 138 3.70 -11.09 -4.12
CA TYR A 138 4.76 -10.30 -3.49
C TYR A 138 6.12 -10.55 -4.14
N LEU A 139 6.47 -11.79 -4.49
CA LEU A 139 7.75 -12.07 -5.15
C LEU A 139 7.84 -11.45 -6.55
N ARG A 140 6.75 -11.48 -7.33
CA ARG A 140 6.69 -10.75 -8.61
C ARG A 140 6.87 -9.26 -8.40
N GLY A 141 6.13 -8.67 -7.46
CA GLY A 141 6.24 -7.26 -7.10
C GLY A 141 7.66 -6.89 -6.67
N ALA A 142 8.31 -7.74 -5.88
CA ALA A 142 9.68 -7.53 -5.40
C ALA A 142 10.69 -7.50 -6.55
N LYS A 143 10.60 -8.46 -7.47
CA LYS A 143 11.47 -8.53 -8.66
C LYS A 143 11.28 -7.33 -9.58
N GLU A 144 10.04 -6.96 -9.87
CA GLU A 144 9.77 -5.79 -10.71
C GLU A 144 10.22 -4.50 -10.04
N ALA A 145 10.04 -4.37 -8.71
CA ALA A 145 10.56 -3.23 -7.95
C ALA A 145 12.09 -3.14 -8.00
N GLU A 146 12.81 -4.25 -7.80
CA GLU A 146 14.28 -4.28 -7.84
C GLU A 146 14.83 -3.86 -9.20
N LYS A 147 14.23 -4.32 -10.31
CA LYS A 147 14.64 -3.98 -11.69
C LYS A 147 14.66 -2.48 -11.96
N VAL A 148 13.74 -1.73 -11.34
CA VAL A 148 13.62 -0.27 -11.50
C VAL A 148 14.14 0.49 -10.27
N TYR A 149 15.01 -0.15 -9.48
CA TYR A 149 15.70 0.45 -8.32
C TYR A 149 14.74 0.93 -7.21
N ARG A 150 13.51 0.41 -7.15
CA ARG A 150 12.57 0.64 -6.03
C ARG A 150 12.91 -0.30 -4.86
N ILE A 151 14.00 0.01 -4.18
CA ILE A 151 14.59 -0.91 -3.19
C ILE A 151 13.77 -1.03 -1.91
N ALA A 152 13.11 0.03 -1.44
CA ALA A 152 12.18 -0.08 -0.30
C ALA A 152 11.07 -1.09 -0.60
N ASP A 153 10.48 -1.03 -1.80
CA ASP A 153 9.39 -1.91 -2.21
C ASP A 153 9.86 -3.35 -2.37
N ALA A 154 11.03 -3.56 -3.00
CA ALA A 154 11.63 -4.88 -3.16
C ALA A 154 11.88 -5.55 -1.79
N LEU A 155 12.53 -4.85 -0.86
CA LEU A 155 12.80 -5.35 0.49
C LEU A 155 11.50 -5.67 1.24
N ARG A 156 10.53 -4.74 1.21
CA ARG A 156 9.21 -4.90 1.82
C ARG A 156 8.54 -6.18 1.35
N TYR A 157 8.42 -6.36 0.03
CA TYR A 157 7.71 -7.50 -0.54
C TYR A 157 8.41 -8.82 -0.31
N TYR A 158 9.74 -8.89 -0.45
CA TYR A 158 10.47 -10.11 -0.08
C TYR A 158 10.26 -10.45 1.40
N TYR A 159 10.32 -9.46 2.29
CA TYR A 159 10.11 -9.70 3.72
C TYR A 159 8.67 -10.16 4.03
N TRP A 160 7.67 -9.53 3.42
CA TRP A 160 6.26 -9.88 3.61
C TRP A 160 5.95 -11.27 3.06
N ALA A 161 6.51 -11.62 1.91
CA ALA A 161 6.47 -12.97 1.35
C ALA A 161 7.10 -13.99 2.31
N SER A 162 8.25 -13.65 2.92
CA SER A 162 8.89 -14.51 3.93
C SER A 162 8.00 -14.73 5.16
N CYS A 163 7.31 -13.68 5.64
CA CYS A 163 6.38 -13.79 6.76
C CYS A 163 5.20 -14.73 6.45
N LEU A 164 4.61 -14.61 5.26
CA LEU A 164 3.55 -15.51 4.82
C LEU A 164 4.08 -16.94 4.60
N LEU A 165 5.28 -17.10 4.04
CA LEU A 165 5.89 -18.41 3.83
C LEU A 165 6.02 -19.19 5.13
N MET A 166 6.52 -18.56 6.21
CA MET A 166 6.68 -19.19 7.53
C MET A 166 5.38 -19.76 8.12
N SER A 167 4.24 -19.34 7.60
CA SER A 167 2.93 -19.79 8.06
C SER A 167 2.33 -20.94 7.25
N MET A 168 2.94 -21.29 6.10
CA MET A 168 2.48 -22.36 5.21
C MET A 168 2.62 -23.74 5.85
N GLN A 169 1.93 -24.74 5.28
CA GLN A 169 2.04 -26.14 5.71
C GLN A 169 3.50 -26.63 5.57
N HIS A 170 3.98 -26.70 4.33
CA HIS A 170 5.34 -27.18 4.03
C HIS A 170 6.23 -26.04 3.51
N PRO A 171 6.65 -25.07 4.35
CA PRO A 171 7.42 -23.92 3.91
C PRO A 171 8.75 -24.30 3.25
N GLN A 172 9.32 -25.45 3.64
CA GLN A 172 10.58 -25.99 3.12
C GLN A 172 10.43 -26.72 1.78
N GLU A 173 9.22 -26.80 1.23
CA GLU A 173 8.95 -27.47 -0.05
C GLU A 173 8.48 -26.50 -1.14
N ILE A 174 8.00 -25.31 -0.77
CA ILE A 174 7.44 -24.35 -1.72
C ILE A 174 8.57 -23.78 -2.59
N ARG A 175 8.36 -23.87 -3.90
CA ARG A 175 9.32 -23.44 -4.91
C ARG A 175 8.74 -22.37 -5.82
N TYR A 176 9.61 -21.53 -6.35
CA TYR A 176 9.24 -20.48 -7.29
C TYR A 176 10.18 -20.48 -8.49
N MET A 177 9.60 -20.34 -9.68
CA MET A 177 10.37 -20.19 -10.92
C MET A 177 10.83 -18.74 -11.03
N ALA A 178 12.13 -18.50 -10.90
CA ALA A 178 12.76 -17.20 -11.12
C ALA A 178 13.83 -17.35 -12.19
N ASP A 179 13.78 -16.50 -13.23
CA ASP A 179 14.82 -16.40 -14.26
C ASP A 179 15.15 -17.72 -14.97
N GLY A 180 14.14 -18.60 -15.10
CA GLY A 180 14.25 -19.90 -15.75
C GLY A 180 14.69 -21.04 -14.82
N GLU A 181 14.93 -20.76 -13.54
CA GLU A 181 15.34 -21.75 -12.55
C GLU A 181 14.32 -21.89 -11.41
N MET A 182 14.16 -23.12 -10.92
CA MET A 182 13.29 -23.42 -9.77
C MET A 182 14.07 -23.27 -8.47
N HIS A 183 13.70 -22.30 -7.64
CA HIS A 183 14.33 -22.06 -6.35
C HIS A 183 13.42 -22.46 -5.19
N LEU A 184 14.03 -22.95 -4.11
CA LEU A 184 13.32 -23.15 -2.84
C LEU A 184 13.14 -21.81 -2.13
N LEU A 185 11.90 -21.44 -1.81
CA LEU A 185 11.61 -20.11 -1.27
C LEU A 185 12.25 -19.86 0.10
N ALA A 186 12.30 -20.88 0.96
CA ALA A 186 12.84 -20.77 2.32
C ALA A 186 14.31 -20.32 2.36
N SER A 187 15.11 -20.68 1.35
CA SER A 187 16.49 -20.22 1.20
C SER A 187 16.61 -19.02 0.27
N TRP A 188 15.82 -18.98 -0.79
CA TRP A 188 15.94 -17.98 -1.85
C TRP A 188 15.50 -16.59 -1.41
N ILE A 189 14.39 -16.45 -0.68
CA ILE A 189 13.91 -15.13 -0.23
C ILE A 189 14.93 -14.44 0.69
N PRO A 190 15.48 -15.09 1.75
CA PRO A 190 16.52 -14.49 2.56
C PRO A 190 17.81 -14.17 1.80
N GLU A 191 18.14 -14.93 0.75
CA GLU A 191 19.27 -14.65 -0.13
C GLU A 191 19.04 -13.37 -0.96
N GLN A 192 17.84 -13.18 -1.51
CA GLN A 192 17.49 -11.95 -2.24
C GLN A 192 17.57 -10.72 -1.34
N ILE A 193 17.02 -10.78 -0.12
CA ILE A 193 17.07 -9.65 0.84
C ILE A 193 18.52 -9.30 1.18
N ARG A 194 19.35 -10.30 1.52
CA ARG A 194 20.78 -10.08 1.82
C ARG A 194 21.55 -9.56 0.61
N GLY A 195 21.27 -10.10 -0.58
CA GLY A 195 21.84 -9.64 -1.84
C GLY A 195 21.53 -8.16 -2.11
N ILE A 196 20.30 -7.74 -1.85
CA ILE A 196 19.90 -6.33 -1.99
C ILE A 196 20.63 -5.46 -0.96
N LEU A 197 20.53 -5.80 0.33
CA LEU A 197 21.12 -5.01 1.42
C LEU A 197 22.65 -4.88 1.30
N SER A 198 23.34 -5.96 0.92
CA SER A 198 24.81 -5.95 0.76
C SER A 198 25.31 -5.10 -0.41
N GLN A 199 24.47 -4.86 -1.42
CA GLN A 199 24.82 -4.03 -2.57
C GLN A 199 24.29 -2.59 -2.46
N LEU A 200 23.54 -2.28 -1.38
CA LEU A 200 23.19 -0.89 -1.06
C LEU A 200 24.41 -0.16 -0.51
N LYS A 201 24.65 1.04 -1.03
CA LYS A 201 25.74 1.90 -0.62
C LYS A 201 25.20 3.27 -0.25
N ALA A 202 25.55 3.75 0.95
CA ALA A 202 25.30 5.10 1.40
C ALA A 202 26.61 5.89 1.48
N GLU A 203 26.60 7.13 0.98
CA GLU A 203 27.78 8.00 0.92
C GLU A 203 27.45 9.41 1.41
N VAL A 204 28.34 9.99 2.21
CA VAL A 204 28.27 11.39 2.59
C VAL A 204 28.70 12.25 1.41
N THR A 205 27.82 13.15 0.97
CA THR A 205 28.08 14.06 -0.15
C THR A 205 28.51 15.45 0.32
N LYS A 206 27.94 15.91 1.43
CA LYS A 206 28.18 17.23 2.00
C LYS A 206 27.82 17.25 3.49
N ILE A 207 28.60 17.99 4.26
CA ILE A 207 28.34 18.30 5.67
C ILE A 207 28.28 19.82 5.79
N GLU A 208 27.17 20.34 6.30
CA GLU A 208 26.96 21.76 6.62
C GLU A 208 26.54 21.87 8.08
N ASP A 209 27.51 22.09 8.96
CA ASP A 209 27.32 22.11 10.41
C ASP A 209 26.70 20.78 10.91
N LEU A 210 25.41 20.79 11.26
CA LEU A 210 24.66 19.62 11.71
C LEU A 210 23.84 18.94 10.61
N GLU A 211 23.76 19.52 9.41
CA GLU A 211 23.07 18.93 8.28
C GLU A 211 24.02 18.07 7.43
N VAL A 212 23.65 16.82 7.18
CA VAL A 212 24.44 15.90 6.36
C VAL A 212 23.63 15.42 5.17
N SER A 213 24.13 15.68 3.97
CA SER A 213 23.52 15.23 2.71
C SER A 213 24.07 13.86 2.32
N LEU A 214 23.17 12.94 1.99
CA LEU A 214 23.48 11.55 1.70
C LEU A 214 23.08 11.16 0.28
N LEU A 215 23.89 10.31 -0.34
CA LEU A 215 23.59 9.62 -1.58
C LEU A 215 23.45 8.11 -1.30
N PHE A 216 22.37 7.51 -1.78
CA PHE A 216 22.11 6.08 -1.72
C PHE A 216 22.08 5.49 -3.12
N THR A 217 22.89 4.46 -3.33
CA THR A 217 22.97 3.75 -4.62
C THR A 217 22.81 2.24 -4.43
N TYR A 218 22.31 1.59 -5.46
CA TYR A 218 22.19 0.14 -5.58
C TYR A 218 22.75 -0.28 -6.94
N LYS A 219 23.70 -1.22 -6.97
CA LYS A 219 24.41 -1.61 -8.21
C LYS A 219 24.98 -0.40 -8.97
N GLY A 220 25.44 0.62 -8.23
CA GLY A 220 26.00 1.86 -8.76
C GLY A 220 24.98 2.90 -9.29
N GLN A 221 23.68 2.60 -9.26
CA GLN A 221 22.62 3.52 -9.68
C GLN A 221 21.90 4.13 -8.46
N PRO A 222 21.48 5.40 -8.50
CA PRO A 222 20.65 5.99 -7.46
C PRO A 222 19.37 5.16 -7.22
N VAL A 223 19.05 4.87 -5.97
CA VAL A 223 17.80 4.15 -5.64
C VAL A 223 16.60 5.06 -5.88
N THR A 224 15.53 4.56 -6.50
CA THR A 224 14.28 5.32 -6.66
C THR A 224 13.63 5.56 -5.29
N ASN A 225 13.69 4.55 -4.41
CA ASN A 225 13.22 4.66 -3.04
C ASN A 225 14.02 3.79 -2.06
N LEU A 226 14.08 4.26 -0.81
CA LEU A 226 14.61 3.54 0.34
C LEU A 226 14.10 4.24 1.59
N ASP A 227 13.91 3.52 2.69
CA ASP A 227 13.64 4.12 3.99
C ASP A 227 14.72 3.67 4.99
N PHE A 228 15.12 4.56 5.90
CA PHE A 228 16.17 4.29 6.87
C PHE A 228 16.01 5.11 8.15
N CYS A 229 16.60 4.64 9.25
CA CYS A 229 16.84 5.45 10.45
C CYS A 229 18.34 5.69 10.61
N TYR A 230 18.72 6.73 11.35
CA TYR A 230 20.12 6.99 11.69
C TYR A 230 20.28 7.26 13.18
N TRP A 231 21.46 6.98 13.72
CA TRP A 231 21.81 7.37 15.09
C TRP A 231 22.17 8.86 15.13
N ASP A 232 21.38 9.67 15.83
CA ASP A 232 21.54 11.13 15.89
C ASP A 232 22.55 11.60 16.95
N GLY A 233 23.24 10.66 17.60
CA GLY A 233 24.15 10.89 18.74
C GLY A 233 23.58 10.41 20.07
N MET A 234 22.25 10.39 20.22
CA MET A 234 21.56 10.00 21.45
C MET A 234 20.52 8.88 21.23
N ASN A 235 19.79 8.93 20.13
CA ASN A 235 18.75 7.97 19.79
C ASN A 235 18.78 7.64 18.30
N TYR A 236 18.07 6.57 17.90
CA TYR A 236 17.71 6.40 16.50
C TYR A 236 16.64 7.41 16.12
N SER A 237 16.79 8.00 14.94
CA SER A 237 15.82 8.90 14.33
C SER A 237 14.49 8.21 14.06
N ASN A 238 13.48 9.02 13.78
CA ASN A 238 12.31 8.61 13.01
C ASN A 238 12.71 8.07 11.63
N LEU A 239 11.77 7.48 10.89
CA LEU A 239 12.03 6.92 9.57
C LEU A 239 12.26 8.04 8.54
N TYR A 240 13.40 8.03 7.86
CA TYR A 240 13.72 8.96 6.78
C TYR A 240 13.56 8.25 5.45
N SER A 241 12.95 8.95 4.49
CA SER A 241 12.80 8.46 3.14
C SER A 241 13.96 8.92 2.26
N VAL A 242 14.23 8.17 1.21
CA VAL A 242 15.14 8.49 0.11
C VAL A 242 14.32 8.59 -1.15
N ASN A 243 14.57 9.62 -1.96
CA ASN A 243 13.97 9.77 -3.28
C ASN A 243 15.08 10.04 -4.30
N ASN A 244 15.14 9.23 -5.36
CA ASN A 244 16.16 9.32 -6.40
C ASN A 244 17.60 9.35 -5.84
N GLY A 245 17.86 8.49 -4.86
CA GLY A 245 19.14 8.34 -4.18
C GLY A 245 19.45 9.45 -3.18
N ILE A 246 18.62 10.48 -3.07
CA ILE A 246 18.91 11.67 -2.27
C ILE A 246 18.17 11.62 -0.93
N SER A 247 18.89 11.96 0.13
CA SER A 247 18.29 12.32 1.42
C SER A 247 19.19 13.32 2.17
N GLN A 248 18.65 13.92 3.22
CA GLN A 248 19.38 14.81 4.11
C GLN A 248 18.95 14.53 5.56
N ILE A 249 19.92 14.35 6.44
CA ILE A 249 19.72 14.13 7.87
C ILE A 249 20.18 15.35 8.67
N GLU A 250 19.65 15.46 9.88
CA GLU A 250 19.99 16.52 10.82
C GLU A 250 20.47 15.91 12.14
N MET A 251 21.71 16.25 12.50
CA MET A 251 22.40 15.70 13.67
C MET A 251 22.16 16.58 14.89
N ARG A 252 22.22 15.99 16.09
CA ARG A 252 22.16 16.80 17.32
C ARG A 252 23.49 17.55 17.53
N PRO A 253 23.46 18.70 18.21
CA PRO A 253 24.69 19.36 18.67
C PRO A 253 25.60 18.38 19.43
N GLY A 254 26.86 18.28 19.00
CA GLY A 254 27.86 17.39 19.59
C GLY A 254 27.86 15.95 19.06
N ALA A 255 26.97 15.59 18.14
CA ALA A 255 27.00 14.29 17.46
C ALA A 255 28.07 14.26 16.36
N ASP A 256 28.55 13.05 16.04
CA ASP A 256 29.52 12.82 14.97
C ASP A 256 28.85 12.90 13.60
N THR A 257 29.20 13.90 12.80
CA THR A 257 28.68 14.14 11.44
C THR A 257 29.47 13.41 10.36
N GLU A 258 30.65 12.88 10.69
CA GLU A 258 31.52 12.16 9.76
C GLU A 258 31.34 10.65 9.85
N LYS A 259 31.04 10.09 11.03
CA LYS A 259 30.78 8.67 11.23
C LYS A 259 29.32 8.41 11.59
N LEU A 260 28.55 8.01 10.58
CA LEU A 260 27.12 7.80 10.71
C LEU A 260 26.79 6.32 10.85
N LYS A 261 25.82 6.01 11.72
CA LYS A 261 25.22 4.68 11.84
C LYS A 261 23.82 4.73 11.27
N LEU A 262 23.56 3.95 10.24
CA LEU A 262 22.29 3.85 9.53
C LEU A 262 21.68 2.46 9.75
N LYS A 263 20.36 2.40 9.73
CA LYS A 263 19.54 1.19 9.72
C LYS A 263 18.56 1.25 8.57
N TYR A 264 18.72 0.39 7.57
CA TYR A 264 17.76 0.30 6.48
C TYR A 264 16.48 -0.38 6.95
N GLU A 265 15.34 0.19 6.58
CA GLU A 265 14.03 -0.43 6.80
C GLU A 265 13.76 -1.44 5.69
N TYR A 266 13.44 -2.67 6.10
CA TYR A 266 13.16 -3.79 5.19
C TYR A 266 11.86 -4.52 5.54
N ALA A 267 11.36 -4.35 6.78
CA ALA A 267 10.21 -5.07 7.28
C ALA A 267 8.91 -4.28 7.11
N PHE A 268 8.98 -2.96 7.24
CA PHE A 268 7.83 -2.05 7.12
C PHE A 268 6.67 -2.46 8.04
N GLU A 269 7.01 -2.84 9.27
CA GLU A 269 6.09 -3.37 10.27
C GLU A 269 4.89 -2.45 10.56
N SER A 270 5.11 -1.13 10.51
CA SER A 270 4.04 -0.14 10.67
C SER A 270 2.96 -0.26 9.58
N GLN A 271 3.34 -0.69 8.37
CA GLN A 271 2.43 -0.89 7.25
C GLN A 271 1.75 -2.27 7.30
N MET A 272 2.39 -3.28 7.91
CA MET A 272 1.78 -4.60 8.12
C MET A 272 0.53 -4.56 9.01
N GLN A 273 0.39 -3.56 9.88
CA GLN A 273 -0.78 -3.42 10.77
C GLN A 273 -2.13 -3.40 10.03
N GLN A 274 -2.09 -3.14 8.73
CA GLN A 274 -3.24 -2.87 7.88
C GLN A 274 -3.53 -4.05 6.96
N VAL A 275 -2.63 -5.04 6.94
CA VAL A 275 -2.83 -6.39 6.39
C VAL A 275 -3.07 -7.33 7.58
N PRO A 276 -4.32 -7.66 7.94
CA PRO A 276 -4.63 -8.34 9.21
C PRO A 276 -3.89 -9.66 9.41
N GLU A 277 -3.65 -10.39 8.32
CA GLU A 277 -2.90 -11.64 8.28
C GLU A 277 -1.42 -11.43 8.65
N LEU A 278 -0.72 -10.48 7.99
CA LEU A 278 0.67 -10.13 8.32
C LEU A 278 0.80 -9.58 9.74
N LYS A 279 -0.13 -8.73 10.19
CA LYS A 279 -0.15 -8.20 11.56
C LYS A 279 -0.19 -9.32 12.61
N GLN A 280 -0.97 -10.37 12.38
CA GLN A 280 -1.03 -11.50 13.30
C GLN A 280 0.25 -12.33 13.25
N LEU A 281 0.79 -12.55 12.05
CA LEU A 281 2.05 -13.28 11.87
C LEU A 281 3.23 -12.59 12.57
N MET A 282 3.25 -11.27 12.60
CA MET A 282 4.22 -10.48 13.38
C MET A 282 4.17 -10.71 14.89
N GLN A 283 2.99 -11.04 15.42
CA GLN A 283 2.84 -11.35 16.84
C GLN A 283 3.30 -12.78 17.15
N ILE A 284 3.21 -13.67 16.16
CA ILE A 284 3.56 -15.09 16.27
C ILE A 284 5.05 -15.32 16.05
N PHE A 285 5.63 -14.72 15.01
CA PHE A 285 7.01 -14.93 14.60
C PHE A 285 7.92 -13.76 14.99
N LYS A 286 9.14 -14.09 15.42
CA LYS A 286 10.21 -13.11 15.65
C LYS A 286 10.59 -12.45 14.32
N ARG A 287 10.90 -11.16 14.39
CA ARG A 287 11.52 -10.44 13.27
C ARG A 287 12.79 -11.15 12.83
N ILE A 288 12.92 -11.43 11.54
CA ILE A 288 14.13 -12.03 10.97
C ILE A 288 15.20 -10.93 10.87
N PRO A 289 16.33 -11.03 11.61
CA PRO A 289 17.34 -9.99 11.59
C PRO A 289 18.25 -10.14 10.36
N TYR A 290 18.39 -9.06 9.58
CA TYR A 290 19.38 -8.95 8.51
C TYR A 290 20.49 -7.97 8.94
N ARG A 291 21.68 -8.50 9.24
CA ARG A 291 22.81 -7.69 9.75
C ARG A 291 23.30 -6.67 8.73
N GLU A 292 23.12 -6.96 7.45
CA GLU A 292 23.44 -6.11 6.32
C GLU A 292 22.60 -4.82 6.29
N SER A 293 21.50 -4.76 7.06
CA SER A 293 20.71 -3.53 7.23
C SER A 293 21.33 -2.51 8.19
N ASP A 294 22.20 -2.94 9.10
CA ASP A 294 22.92 -2.09 10.05
C ASP A 294 24.26 -1.65 9.43
N VAL A 295 24.34 -0.41 8.95
CA VAL A 295 25.51 0.10 8.22
C VAL A 295 26.17 1.21 9.01
N THR A 296 27.50 1.16 9.13
CA THR A 296 28.30 2.31 9.56
C THR A 296 29.01 2.90 8.36
N ILE A 297 28.74 4.16 8.06
CA ILE A 297 29.43 4.90 6.99
C ILE A 297 30.37 5.93 7.60
N VAL A 298 31.52 6.11 6.96
CA VAL A 298 32.49 7.16 7.30
C VAL A 298 32.55 8.10 6.11
N ALA A 299 32.48 9.40 6.38
CA ALA A 299 32.60 10.43 5.37
C ALA A 299 33.91 10.23 4.60
N GLY A 300 33.78 10.06 3.28
CA GLY A 300 34.94 9.85 2.42
C GLY A 300 35.87 11.05 2.45
N LYS A 301 37.07 10.90 1.87
CA LYS A 301 37.95 12.06 1.64
C LYS A 301 37.23 13.09 0.76
N LYS A 302 37.64 14.36 0.80
CA LYS A 302 37.02 15.43 -0.02
C LYS A 302 36.86 15.06 -1.51
N ALA A 303 37.79 14.29 -2.08
CA ALA A 303 37.70 13.82 -3.46
C ALA A 303 36.57 12.79 -3.69
N GLU A 304 36.33 11.90 -2.73
CA GLU A 304 35.24 10.91 -2.77
C GLU A 304 33.88 11.59 -2.55
N GLN A 305 33.79 12.50 -1.57
CA GLN A 305 32.60 13.32 -1.35
C GLN A 305 32.23 14.13 -2.61
N LYS A 306 33.23 14.68 -3.30
CA LYS A 306 33.02 15.41 -4.57
C LYS A 306 32.43 14.50 -5.65
N LYS A 307 32.93 13.28 -5.83
CA LYS A 307 32.38 12.30 -6.78
C LYS A 307 30.95 11.91 -6.44
N ALA A 308 30.67 11.64 -5.15
CA ALA A 308 29.32 11.35 -4.68
C ALA A 308 28.39 12.55 -4.90
N MET A 309 28.88 13.78 -4.67
CA MET A 309 28.13 15.01 -4.96
C MET A 309 27.84 15.17 -6.46
N GLU A 310 28.73 14.77 -7.36
CA GLU A 310 28.45 14.81 -8.82
C GLU A 310 27.25 13.89 -9.17
N VAL A 311 27.19 12.69 -8.60
CA VAL A 311 26.04 11.77 -8.79
C VAL A 311 24.78 12.30 -8.10
N TYR A 312 24.91 12.90 -6.92
CA TYR A 312 23.81 13.59 -6.23
C TYR A 312 23.22 14.70 -7.12
N GLN A 313 24.05 15.57 -7.68
CA GLN A 313 23.60 16.67 -8.55
C GLN A 313 23.00 16.15 -9.86
N ALA A 314 23.55 15.09 -10.44
CA ALA A 314 22.95 14.43 -11.62
C ALA A 314 21.57 13.85 -11.30
N SER A 315 21.38 13.31 -10.09
CA SER A 315 20.08 12.80 -9.63
C SER A 315 19.08 13.94 -9.43
N VAL A 316 19.49 15.07 -8.85
CA VAL A 316 18.67 16.30 -8.78
C VAL A 316 18.29 16.79 -10.19
N ALA A 317 19.24 16.81 -11.13
CA ALA A 317 19.01 17.28 -12.50
C ALA A 317 18.02 16.42 -13.29
N THR A 318 18.04 15.11 -13.05
CA THR A 318 17.20 14.14 -13.77
C THR A 318 15.86 13.85 -13.11
N ALA A 319 15.67 14.26 -11.85
CA ALA A 319 14.42 14.08 -11.10
C ALA A 319 13.21 14.65 -11.87
N GLY A 320 13.32 15.90 -12.33
CA GLY A 320 12.28 16.61 -13.07
C GLY A 320 12.29 16.40 -14.59
N ALA A 321 13.23 15.63 -15.14
CA ALA A 321 13.41 15.49 -16.58
C ALA A 321 12.33 14.60 -17.21
N ALA A 322 11.47 15.16 -18.06
CA ALA A 322 10.50 14.43 -18.86
C ALA A 322 11.00 14.23 -20.30
N THR A 323 10.99 12.98 -20.77
CA THR A 323 11.15 12.64 -22.20
C THR A 323 9.80 12.72 -22.90
N HIS A 324 9.77 12.86 -24.23
CA HIS A 324 8.50 12.98 -24.99
C HIS A 324 7.59 14.10 -24.44
N ALA A 325 8.21 15.26 -24.19
CA ALA A 325 7.57 16.46 -23.70
C ALA A 325 8.11 17.69 -24.44
N VAL A 326 7.26 18.70 -24.65
CA VAL A 326 7.65 19.93 -25.35
C VAL A 326 8.38 20.84 -24.37
N VAL A 327 9.68 21.04 -24.58
CA VAL A 327 10.53 21.89 -23.73
C VAL A 327 10.27 23.37 -24.05
N VAL A 328 10.27 24.22 -23.02
CA VAL A 328 10.25 25.68 -23.20
C VAL A 328 11.65 26.15 -23.60
N GLU A 329 11.83 26.66 -24.82
CA GLU A 329 13.14 27.05 -25.36
C GLU A 329 13.81 28.21 -24.61
N GLN A 330 13.01 29.16 -24.07
CA GLN A 330 13.51 30.36 -23.39
C GLN A 330 12.97 30.48 -21.95
N PRO A 331 13.39 29.60 -21.02
CA PRO A 331 12.81 29.53 -19.68
C PRO A 331 13.38 30.55 -18.70
N LYS A 332 14.24 31.49 -19.14
CA LYS A 332 15.03 32.36 -18.25
C LYS A 332 14.17 33.18 -17.28
N GLU A 333 13.02 33.66 -17.72
CA GLU A 333 12.12 34.42 -16.86
C GLU A 333 11.47 33.53 -15.80
N TYR A 334 10.95 32.37 -16.19
CA TYR A 334 10.41 31.38 -15.25
C TYR A 334 11.46 30.89 -14.25
N THR A 335 12.70 30.71 -14.69
CA THR A 335 13.84 30.32 -13.84
C THR A 335 14.02 31.33 -12.71
N LYS A 336 14.07 32.64 -13.04
CA LYS A 336 14.19 33.72 -12.03
C LYS A 336 13.03 33.72 -11.02
N LEU A 337 11.80 33.47 -11.49
CA LEU A 337 10.63 33.40 -10.61
C LEU A 337 10.76 32.26 -9.60
N VAL A 338 11.18 31.08 -10.04
CA VAL A 338 11.35 29.91 -9.16
C VAL A 338 12.56 30.09 -8.23
N ASP A 339 13.66 30.70 -8.69
CA ASP A 339 14.82 31.01 -7.84
C ASP A 339 14.45 31.95 -6.68
N ASN A 340 13.58 32.94 -6.93
CA ASN A 340 13.04 33.80 -5.88
C ASN A 340 12.22 33.00 -4.86
N ILE A 341 11.41 32.04 -5.33
CA ILE A 341 10.63 31.14 -4.47
C ILE A 341 11.55 30.26 -3.64
N VAL A 342 12.56 29.63 -4.24
CA VAL A 342 13.55 28.81 -3.53
C VAL A 342 14.26 29.64 -2.46
N THR A 343 14.63 30.89 -2.76
CA THR A 343 15.24 31.82 -1.80
C THR A 343 14.29 32.17 -0.66
N ALA A 344 13.01 32.43 -0.96
CA ALA A 344 11.97 32.70 0.03
C ALA A 344 11.74 31.50 0.96
N ILE A 345 11.76 30.27 0.43
CA ILE A 345 11.65 29.05 1.23
C ILE A 345 12.85 28.92 2.17
N LYS A 346 14.08 29.01 1.64
CA LYS A 346 15.33 28.90 2.42
C LYS A 346 15.42 29.96 3.53
N SER A 347 14.94 31.16 3.27
CA SER A 347 14.91 32.27 4.25
C SER A 347 13.66 32.31 5.14
N LYS A 348 12.70 31.41 4.93
CA LYS A 348 11.38 31.38 5.60
C LYS A 348 10.56 32.68 5.44
N ASN A 349 10.77 33.41 4.35
CA ASN A 349 10.07 34.67 4.03
C ASN A 349 9.04 34.46 2.91
N TYR A 350 8.01 33.66 3.18
CA TYR A 350 7.05 33.21 2.15
C TYR A 350 6.19 34.34 1.57
N ALA A 351 5.83 35.33 2.39
CA ALA A 351 5.02 36.47 1.96
C ALA A 351 5.67 37.30 0.84
N SER A 352 7.00 37.30 0.77
CA SER A 352 7.77 38.06 -0.22
C SER A 352 7.54 37.62 -1.67
N VAL A 353 7.00 36.42 -1.90
CA VAL A 353 6.74 35.88 -3.24
C VAL A 353 5.27 35.72 -3.56
N SER A 354 4.36 36.20 -2.70
CA SER A 354 2.91 36.07 -2.90
C SER A 354 2.39 36.62 -4.24
N ASN A 355 3.03 37.68 -4.74
CA ASN A 355 2.72 38.29 -6.04
C ASN A 355 3.10 37.44 -7.26
N LEU A 356 3.83 36.32 -7.07
CA LEU A 356 4.20 35.38 -8.14
C LEU A 356 3.13 34.30 -8.36
N PHE A 357 2.08 34.29 -7.54
CA PHE A 357 1.03 33.28 -7.52
C PHE A 357 -0.34 33.92 -7.80
N THR A 358 -1.25 33.08 -8.26
CA THR A 358 -2.70 33.32 -8.10
C THR A 358 -3.08 33.17 -6.62
N PRO A 359 -4.25 33.68 -6.17
CA PRO A 359 -4.71 33.48 -4.79
C PRO A 359 -4.75 32.00 -4.38
N GLU A 360 -5.32 31.14 -5.23
CA GLU A 360 -5.43 29.71 -5.00
C GLU A 360 -4.06 29.03 -5.02
N GLY A 361 -3.19 29.41 -5.96
CA GLY A 361 -1.82 28.90 -6.05
C GLY A 361 -0.99 29.24 -4.81
N TYR A 362 -1.16 30.45 -4.24
CA TYR A 362 -0.48 30.84 -3.01
C TYR A 362 -1.01 30.08 -1.80
N GLU A 363 -2.32 29.86 -1.72
CA GLU A 363 -2.92 29.04 -0.66
C GLU A 363 -2.37 27.60 -0.69
N MET A 364 -2.21 27.02 -1.88
CA MET A 364 -1.58 25.70 -2.04
C MET A 364 -0.13 25.70 -1.60
N PHE A 365 0.65 26.70 -2.01
CA PHE A 365 2.04 26.88 -1.62
C PHE A 365 2.18 26.97 -0.10
N ASP A 366 1.38 27.82 0.54
CA ASP A 366 1.39 28.00 2.00
C ASP A 366 1.02 26.69 2.72
N LYS A 367 -0.05 26.00 2.29
CA LYS A 367 -0.43 24.70 2.85
C LYS A 367 0.68 23.66 2.70
N LEU A 368 1.37 23.62 1.56
CA LEU A 368 2.44 22.65 1.30
C LEU A 368 3.66 22.89 2.20
N LEU A 369 4.04 24.15 2.43
CA LEU A 369 5.15 24.47 3.33
C LEU A 369 4.82 24.14 4.79
N HIS A 370 3.56 24.33 5.20
CA HIS A 370 3.07 24.01 6.53
C HIS A 370 2.68 22.53 6.71
N TYR A 371 2.50 21.78 5.63
CA TYR A 371 2.19 20.35 5.66
C TYR A 371 3.26 19.57 6.44
N GLY A 372 4.55 19.90 6.25
CA GLY A 372 5.63 19.28 7.00
C GLY A 372 6.95 20.05 6.94
N ASN A 373 7.05 21.23 7.59
CA ASN A 373 8.27 22.03 7.75
C ASN A 373 9.26 21.85 6.58
N ALA A 374 8.86 22.32 5.40
CA ALA A 374 9.58 22.03 4.16
C ALA A 374 10.95 22.72 4.11
N THR A 375 11.97 22.02 3.62
CA THR A 375 13.30 22.55 3.35
C THR A 375 13.75 22.16 1.94
N VAL A 376 14.25 23.12 1.16
CA VAL A 376 14.80 22.85 -0.19
C VAL A 376 16.12 22.09 -0.06
N LEU A 377 16.26 21.03 -0.84
CA LEU A 377 17.47 20.21 -0.89
C LEU A 377 18.41 20.67 -2.00
N GLY A 378 19.69 20.83 -1.65
CA GLY A 378 20.74 21.20 -2.59
C GLY A 378 20.43 22.47 -3.41
N ASN A 379 20.78 22.39 -4.70
CA ASN A 379 20.55 23.43 -5.69
C ASN A 379 19.67 22.84 -6.80
N PRO A 380 18.35 23.13 -6.78
CA PRO A 380 17.42 22.62 -7.77
C PRO A 380 17.87 22.92 -9.20
N GLN A 381 17.68 21.96 -10.10
CA GLN A 381 17.88 22.12 -11.53
C GLN A 381 16.51 22.07 -12.20
N LEU A 382 16.10 23.21 -12.76
CA LEU A 382 14.73 23.43 -13.21
C LEU A 382 14.58 23.06 -14.69
N ASN A 383 13.62 22.20 -14.98
CA ASN A 383 13.17 21.85 -16.32
C ASN A 383 11.78 22.44 -16.55
N PHE A 384 11.55 23.00 -17.74
CA PHE A 384 10.31 23.68 -18.08
C PHE A 384 9.67 23.04 -19.31
N TYR A 385 8.39 22.70 -19.18
CA TYR A 385 7.64 22.02 -20.23
C TYR A 385 6.34 22.76 -20.54
N GLN A 386 6.00 22.82 -21.83
CA GLN A 386 4.74 23.36 -22.30
C GLN A 386 3.60 22.37 -22.04
N MET A 387 2.48 22.86 -21.52
CA MET A 387 1.21 22.14 -21.43
C MET A 387 0.08 23.08 -21.84
N ASN A 388 -0.31 23.04 -23.11
CA ASN A 388 -1.29 23.97 -23.69
C ASN A 388 -0.87 25.43 -23.47
N GLU A 389 -1.70 26.27 -22.83
CA GLU A 389 -1.36 27.65 -22.46
C GLU A 389 -0.54 27.78 -21.16
N ARG A 390 -0.24 26.66 -20.49
CA ARG A 390 0.48 26.61 -19.22
C ARG A 390 1.93 26.19 -19.42
N VAL A 391 2.77 26.57 -18.47
CA VAL A 391 4.15 26.10 -18.35
C VAL A 391 4.31 25.38 -17.03
N ILE A 392 4.91 24.19 -17.05
CA ILE A 392 5.18 23.42 -15.84
C ILE A 392 6.67 23.38 -15.57
N CYS A 393 7.07 23.77 -14.36
CA CYS A 393 8.41 23.64 -13.83
C CYS A 393 8.56 22.34 -13.02
N ARG A 394 9.57 21.54 -13.33
CA ARG A 394 9.95 20.31 -12.62
C ARG A 394 11.47 20.23 -12.43
N SER A 395 12.01 19.82 -11.29
CA SER A 395 11.40 19.74 -9.97
C SER A 395 12.31 20.43 -8.96
N VAL A 396 11.70 20.86 -7.85
CA VAL A 396 12.43 21.37 -6.69
C VAL A 396 12.40 20.29 -5.62
N PRO A 397 13.50 19.58 -5.35
CA PRO A 397 13.53 18.55 -4.31
C PRO A 397 13.43 19.19 -2.92
N MET A 398 12.54 18.67 -2.09
CA MET A 398 12.30 19.17 -0.74
C MET A 398 12.20 18.05 0.29
N ARG A 399 12.72 18.33 1.49
CA ARG A 399 12.53 17.52 2.69
C ARG A 399 11.32 18.02 3.46
N PHE A 400 10.43 17.10 3.85
CA PHE A 400 9.27 17.39 4.67
C PHE A 400 9.38 16.66 6.01
N SER A 401 9.49 17.42 7.10
CA SER A 401 9.57 16.93 8.47
C SER A 401 8.35 17.36 9.29
N PHE A 402 7.85 16.49 10.17
CA PHE A 402 6.61 16.74 10.89
C PHE A 402 6.84 16.59 12.40
N LYS A 403 6.28 17.50 13.20
CA LYS A 403 6.51 17.56 14.66
C LYS A 403 6.10 16.29 15.41
N ASN A 404 5.01 15.63 14.98
CA ASN A 404 4.42 14.47 15.66
C ASN A 404 4.43 13.21 14.77
N ASN A 405 5.17 13.20 13.65
CA ASN A 405 5.22 12.05 12.75
C ASN A 405 6.48 11.25 13.01
N ASN A 406 6.38 9.94 12.83
CA ASN A 406 7.50 9.02 12.83
C ASN A 406 8.19 8.92 11.45
N ARG A 407 7.87 9.81 10.50
CA ARG A 407 8.45 9.80 9.15
C ARG A 407 8.83 11.19 8.64
N THR A 408 10.00 11.28 8.01
CA THR A 408 10.47 12.40 7.17
C THR A 408 10.43 11.96 5.72
N LEU A 409 9.89 12.82 4.84
CA LEU A 409 9.72 12.55 3.41
C LEU A 409 10.67 13.38 2.57
N ILE A 410 11.05 12.84 1.42
CA ILE A 410 11.76 13.57 0.36
C ILE A 410 10.86 13.52 -0.86
N GLU A 411 10.36 14.68 -1.27
CA GLU A 411 9.44 14.80 -2.41
C GLU A 411 9.92 15.91 -3.32
N ASP A 412 9.81 15.67 -4.62
CA ASP A 412 9.95 16.69 -5.63
C ASP A 412 8.71 17.61 -5.64
N VAL A 413 8.91 18.90 -5.85
CA VAL A 413 7.82 19.88 -6.00
C VAL A 413 7.81 20.46 -7.40
N THR A 414 6.62 20.56 -7.98
CA THR A 414 6.35 21.08 -9.31
C THR A 414 5.51 22.35 -9.22
N PHE A 415 5.72 23.28 -10.15
CA PHE A 415 4.98 24.55 -10.22
C PHE A 415 4.33 24.67 -11.60
N THR A 416 3.04 24.94 -11.63
CA THR A 416 2.29 25.18 -12.88
C THR A 416 1.98 26.67 -13.00
N PHE A 417 2.51 27.29 -14.05
CA PHE A 417 2.28 28.68 -14.43
C PHE A 417 1.12 28.76 -15.40
N ASN A 418 0.22 29.71 -15.17
CA ASN A 418 -0.83 30.07 -16.11
C ASN A 418 -0.28 30.94 -17.25
N LYS A 419 -1.15 31.32 -18.19
CA LYS A 419 -0.81 32.19 -19.33
C LYS A 419 -0.28 33.57 -18.94
N ASP A 420 -0.63 34.06 -17.76
CA ASP A 420 -0.19 35.35 -17.21
C ASP A 420 1.14 35.23 -16.44
N ARG A 421 1.77 34.04 -16.46
CA ARG A 421 3.02 33.70 -15.74
C ARG A 421 2.87 33.76 -14.21
N LEU A 422 1.65 33.65 -13.69
CA LEU A 422 1.40 33.43 -12.26
C LEU A 422 1.28 31.93 -11.99
N ILE A 423 1.77 31.51 -10.82
CA ILE A 423 1.65 30.11 -10.38
C ILE A 423 0.22 29.86 -9.90
N GLU A 424 -0.45 28.91 -10.54
CA GLU A 424 -1.81 28.49 -10.21
C GLU A 424 -1.88 27.15 -9.47
N SER A 425 -0.85 26.32 -9.57
CA SER A 425 -0.77 25.05 -8.84
C SER A 425 0.64 24.73 -8.39
N VAL A 426 0.74 24.16 -7.18
CA VAL A 426 1.95 23.59 -6.60
C VAL A 426 1.65 22.13 -6.23
N ALA A 427 2.43 21.18 -6.75
CA ALA A 427 2.16 19.76 -6.54
C ALA A 427 3.43 18.98 -6.19
N PHE A 428 3.27 17.95 -5.37
CA PHE A 428 4.27 16.90 -5.26
C PHE A 428 4.42 16.18 -6.60
N GLY A 429 5.65 16.11 -7.11
CA GLY A 429 6.01 15.40 -8.32
C GLY A 429 5.83 13.88 -8.19
N LEU A 430 5.76 13.19 -9.32
CA LEU A 430 5.86 11.73 -9.32
C LEU A 430 7.30 11.29 -9.07
N ASP A 431 7.46 10.19 -8.35
CA ASP A 431 8.76 9.53 -8.25
C ASP A 431 9.24 9.12 -9.64
N LYS A 432 10.57 9.03 -9.82
CA LYS A 432 11.18 8.81 -11.13
C LYS A 432 10.61 7.58 -11.86
N ALA A 433 10.42 6.45 -11.19
CA ALA A 433 9.86 5.24 -11.80
C ALA A 433 8.43 5.49 -12.32
N ALA A 434 7.54 5.98 -11.44
CA ALA A 434 6.15 6.31 -11.78
C ALA A 434 6.05 7.38 -12.89
N ARG A 435 7.00 8.32 -12.94
CA ARG A 435 7.13 9.31 -14.01
C ARG A 435 7.59 8.65 -15.32
N ASP A 436 8.62 7.82 -15.27
CA ASP A 436 9.19 7.15 -16.44
C ASP A 436 8.17 6.19 -17.09
N ASP A 437 7.29 5.57 -16.31
CA ASP A 437 6.17 4.77 -16.83
C ASP A 437 5.24 5.58 -17.77
N ILE A 438 5.09 6.87 -17.53
CA ILE A 438 4.25 7.77 -18.33
C ILE A 438 5.04 8.34 -19.52
N PHE A 439 6.29 8.75 -19.31
CA PHE A 439 7.06 9.50 -20.30
C PHE A 439 7.96 8.63 -21.19
N GLN A 440 8.44 7.47 -20.72
CA GLN A 440 9.41 6.64 -21.46
C GLN A 440 8.78 5.45 -22.20
N ARG A 441 7.50 5.12 -21.94
CA ARG A 441 6.82 4.04 -22.68
C ARG A 441 6.56 4.45 -24.14
N SER A 442 7.46 4.03 -25.02
CA SER A 442 7.45 4.28 -26.47
C SER A 442 6.33 3.55 -27.22
N ALA A 443 5.77 2.48 -26.64
CA ALA A 443 4.66 1.70 -27.21
C ALA A 443 3.25 2.26 -26.93
N ALA A 444 3.15 3.39 -26.21
CA ALA A 444 1.86 3.94 -25.82
C ALA A 444 1.13 4.61 -27.01
N ALA A 445 -0.12 4.24 -27.25
CA ALA A 445 -0.96 4.77 -28.33
C ALA A 445 -1.44 6.23 -28.12
N TRP A 446 -0.72 7.04 -27.33
CA TRP A 446 -1.05 8.43 -27.02
C TRP A 446 0.15 9.38 -27.23
N ASN A 447 -0.15 10.65 -27.51
CA ASN A 447 0.85 11.66 -27.88
C ASN A 447 1.54 12.31 -26.66
N ASP A 448 2.60 13.05 -26.92
CA ASP A 448 3.45 13.73 -25.92
C ASP A 448 2.68 14.71 -25.03
N SER A 449 1.72 15.45 -25.61
CA SER A 449 0.87 16.40 -24.86
C SER A 449 0.02 15.69 -23.80
N VAL A 450 -0.54 14.52 -24.14
CA VAL A 450 -1.33 13.71 -23.19
C VAL A 450 -0.47 13.17 -22.05
N ARG A 451 0.80 12.80 -22.31
CA ARG A 451 1.72 12.34 -21.25
C ARG A 451 1.86 13.39 -20.14
N MET A 452 2.00 14.65 -20.54
CA MET A 452 2.11 15.76 -19.62
C MET A 452 0.83 15.95 -18.80
N VAL A 453 -0.34 15.90 -19.45
CA VAL A 453 -1.64 16.02 -18.80
C VAL A 453 -1.85 14.88 -17.77
N ILE A 454 -1.53 13.64 -18.14
CA ILE A 454 -1.65 12.48 -17.23
C ILE A 454 -0.72 12.64 -16.02
N ALA A 455 0.55 12.99 -16.24
CA ALA A 455 1.51 13.18 -15.15
C ALA A 455 1.04 14.28 -14.20
N THR A 456 0.69 15.46 -14.73
CA THR A 456 0.17 16.58 -13.94
C THR A 456 -1.13 16.25 -13.21
N PHE A 457 -2.03 15.49 -13.84
CA PHE A 457 -3.25 15.02 -13.19
C PHE A 457 -2.95 14.13 -11.97
N LEU A 458 -2.04 13.16 -12.11
CA LEU A 458 -1.63 12.29 -11.01
C LEU A 458 -0.88 13.03 -9.90
N GLU A 459 0.00 13.97 -10.24
CA GLU A 459 0.70 14.85 -9.29
C GLU A 459 -0.30 15.69 -8.47
N ASN A 460 -1.28 16.30 -9.13
CA ASN A 460 -2.34 17.04 -8.45
C ASN A 460 -3.26 16.12 -7.63
N TYR A 461 -3.56 14.92 -8.11
CA TYR A 461 -4.35 13.93 -7.37
C TYR A 461 -3.67 13.56 -6.05
N LYS A 462 -2.39 13.14 -6.05
CA LYS A 462 -1.67 12.82 -4.80
C LYS A 462 -1.60 14.03 -3.87
N THR A 463 -1.31 15.20 -4.43
CA THR A 463 -1.17 16.45 -3.66
C THR A 463 -2.47 16.85 -3.00
N ALA A 464 -3.61 16.65 -3.66
CA ALA A 464 -4.90 16.98 -3.12
C ALA A 464 -5.24 16.17 -1.86
N PHE A 465 -4.74 14.95 -1.71
CA PHE A 465 -4.87 14.21 -0.44
C PHE A 465 -4.00 14.80 0.66
N ALA A 466 -2.75 15.15 0.34
CA ALA A 466 -1.83 15.74 1.32
C ALA A 466 -2.26 17.12 1.81
N LEU A 467 -2.71 17.98 0.89
CA LEU A 467 -3.21 19.32 1.20
C LEU A 467 -4.71 19.32 1.53
N LYS A 468 -5.35 18.15 1.56
CA LYS A 468 -6.77 17.94 1.89
C LYS A 468 -7.73 18.78 1.02
N ARG A 469 -7.41 18.93 -0.27
CA ARG A 469 -8.16 19.70 -1.27
C ARG A 469 -9.40 18.95 -1.75
N LEU A 470 -10.42 18.92 -0.88
CA LEU A 470 -11.69 18.26 -1.17
C LEU A 470 -12.43 18.92 -2.34
N ASP A 471 -12.25 20.23 -2.52
CA ASP A 471 -12.71 21.02 -3.67
C ASP A 471 -12.22 20.43 -4.99
N TYR A 472 -10.91 20.20 -5.11
CA TYR A 472 -10.31 19.61 -6.30
C TYR A 472 -10.73 18.16 -6.50
N ILE A 473 -10.69 17.33 -5.44
CA ILE A 473 -11.14 15.93 -5.56
C ILE A 473 -12.62 15.88 -6.00
N ARG A 474 -13.47 16.80 -5.54
CA ARG A 474 -14.86 16.87 -6.00
C ARG A 474 -14.97 17.28 -7.48
N SER A 475 -14.14 18.20 -7.95
CA SER A 475 -14.24 18.72 -9.32
C SER A 475 -13.80 17.71 -10.38
N ILE A 476 -12.87 16.82 -10.05
CA ILE A 476 -12.33 15.83 -11.00
C ILE A 476 -13.11 14.51 -11.07
N PHE A 477 -14.25 14.39 -10.40
CA PHE A 477 -15.11 13.20 -10.51
C PHE A 477 -16.36 13.54 -11.31
N ASP A 478 -16.74 12.64 -12.21
CA ASP A 478 -18.03 12.71 -12.89
C ASP A 478 -19.18 12.59 -11.87
N ASP A 479 -20.29 13.27 -12.11
CA ASP A 479 -21.45 13.19 -11.21
C ASP A 479 -22.02 11.77 -11.14
N ASP A 480 -21.91 11.01 -12.23
CA ASP A 480 -22.32 9.60 -12.34
C ASP A 480 -21.13 8.62 -12.20
N ALA A 481 -20.01 9.07 -11.64
CA ALA A 481 -18.81 8.26 -11.51
C ALA A 481 -19.07 6.94 -10.76
N ILE A 482 -18.52 5.84 -11.27
CA ILE A 482 -18.54 4.54 -10.61
C ILE A 482 -17.35 4.47 -9.65
N ILE A 483 -17.61 4.55 -8.35
CA ILE A 483 -16.58 4.55 -7.32
C ILE A 483 -16.67 3.25 -6.53
N ILE A 484 -15.69 2.37 -6.71
CA ILE A 484 -15.56 1.15 -5.92
C ILE A 484 -14.43 1.33 -4.91
N VAL A 485 -14.79 1.13 -3.65
CA VAL A 485 -13.86 1.13 -2.52
C VAL A 485 -13.85 -0.28 -1.94
N GLY A 486 -12.67 -0.88 -1.83
CA GLY A 486 -12.48 -2.06 -1.00
C GLY A 486 -12.56 -1.67 0.47
N HIS A 487 -13.49 -2.27 1.22
CA HIS A 487 -13.48 -2.22 2.68
C HIS A 487 -13.46 -3.64 3.23
N LEU A 488 -12.59 -3.92 4.20
CA LEU A 488 -12.71 -5.09 5.04
C LEU A 488 -13.88 -4.85 6.00
N THR A 489 -15.05 -5.42 5.70
CA THR A 489 -16.22 -5.33 6.58
C THR A 489 -16.42 -6.65 7.31
N LYS A 490 -16.62 -6.59 8.63
CA LYS A 490 -17.24 -7.67 9.39
C LYS A 490 -18.76 -7.50 9.23
N GLN A 491 -19.43 -8.38 8.48
CA GLN A 491 -20.88 -8.44 8.46
C GLN A 491 -21.35 -9.78 9.00
N ALA A 492 -22.11 -9.73 10.10
CA ALA A 492 -23.09 -10.75 10.42
C ALA A 492 -24.28 -10.60 9.44
N LYS A 493 -24.32 -11.35 8.34
CA LYS A 493 -25.50 -11.35 7.44
C LYS A 493 -26.55 -12.33 7.95
N LYS A 494 -27.80 -11.87 8.07
CA LYS A 494 -28.96 -12.72 8.36
C LYS A 494 -29.57 -13.19 7.03
N ASN A 495 -29.64 -14.49 6.80
CA ASN A 495 -30.22 -15.06 5.59
C ASN A 495 -31.76 -15.03 5.69
N MET A 496 -32.47 -14.46 4.70
CA MET A 496 -33.93 -14.25 4.77
C MET A 496 -34.76 -15.53 4.62
N GLU A 497 -34.19 -16.62 4.12
CA GLU A 497 -34.92 -17.90 3.97
C GLU A 497 -34.93 -18.73 5.27
N ASN A 498 -33.83 -18.78 6.04
CA ASN A 498 -33.70 -19.72 7.19
C ASN A 498 -33.23 -19.07 8.51
N GLY A 499 -33.26 -17.74 8.67
CA GLY A 499 -32.98 -17.08 9.97
C GLY A 499 -31.54 -17.17 10.53
N LYS A 500 -30.61 -17.81 9.79
CA LYS A 500 -29.20 -18.02 10.18
C LYS A 500 -28.35 -16.74 10.08
N TYR A 501 -27.41 -16.57 11.02
CA TYR A 501 -26.41 -15.50 11.03
C TYR A 501 -25.06 -16.02 10.52
N ILE A 502 -24.46 -15.30 9.57
CA ILE A 502 -23.14 -15.59 9.00
C ILE A 502 -22.19 -14.48 9.43
N ASP A 503 -21.27 -14.73 10.36
CA ASP A 503 -20.17 -13.79 10.66
C ASP A 503 -19.08 -13.89 9.58
N ASN A 504 -19.05 -12.92 8.67
CA ASN A 504 -18.12 -12.87 7.55
C ASN A 504 -17.26 -11.62 7.61
N GLN A 505 -15.93 -11.77 7.52
CA GLN A 505 -15.08 -10.70 7.03
C GLN A 505 -15.03 -10.76 5.50
N LEU A 506 -15.77 -9.89 4.83
CA LEU A 506 -15.75 -9.75 3.39
C LEU A 506 -14.97 -8.48 3.03
N VAL A 507 -14.07 -8.58 2.06
CA VAL A 507 -13.71 -7.42 1.25
C VAL A 507 -14.99 -7.05 0.51
N LYS A 508 -15.76 -6.16 1.10
CA LYS A 508 -16.97 -5.66 0.49
C LYS A 508 -16.54 -4.54 -0.43
N TYR A 509 -16.43 -4.87 -1.71
CA TYR A 509 -16.44 -3.86 -2.75
C TYR A 509 -17.76 -3.10 -2.63
N THR A 510 -17.66 -1.88 -2.13
CA THR A 510 -18.83 -1.03 -1.99
C THR A 510 -18.79 -0.05 -3.15
N ARG A 511 -19.82 -0.13 -4.00
CA ARG A 511 -20.08 0.91 -4.99
C ARG A 511 -20.64 2.11 -4.26
N LEU A 512 -19.99 3.25 -4.40
CA LEU A 512 -20.39 4.54 -3.88
C LEU A 512 -20.71 5.47 -5.05
N ASP A 513 -21.66 6.37 -4.86
CA ASP A 513 -21.79 7.56 -5.68
C ASP A 513 -20.75 8.63 -5.26
N LYS A 514 -20.57 9.65 -6.11
CA LYS A 514 -19.64 10.77 -5.87
C LYS A 514 -19.90 11.44 -4.52
N ASN A 515 -21.14 11.76 -4.18
CA ASN A 515 -21.47 12.51 -2.97
C ASN A 515 -21.11 11.75 -1.69
N THR A 516 -21.39 10.45 -1.66
CA THR A 516 -21.06 9.56 -0.56
C THR A 516 -19.56 9.38 -0.42
N TYR A 517 -18.84 9.17 -1.53
CA TYR A 517 -17.39 9.09 -1.53
C TYR A 517 -16.75 10.37 -0.97
N ILE A 518 -17.16 11.54 -1.47
CA ILE A 518 -16.60 12.83 -1.02
C ILE A 518 -16.90 13.08 0.47
N LYS A 519 -18.10 12.75 0.96
CA LYS A 519 -18.43 12.86 2.39
C LYS A 519 -17.55 11.95 3.27
N ASN A 520 -17.25 10.73 2.82
CA ASN A 520 -16.35 9.83 3.54
C ASN A 520 -14.91 10.38 3.54
N LEU A 521 -14.46 10.91 2.41
CA LEU A 521 -13.14 11.52 2.29
C LEU A 521 -13.00 12.77 3.18
N GLU A 522 -14.02 13.61 3.25
CA GLU A 522 -14.06 14.77 4.13
C GLU A 522 -13.85 14.39 5.60
N ARG A 523 -14.52 13.33 6.06
CA ARG A 523 -14.33 12.80 7.43
C ARG A 523 -12.88 12.35 7.65
N SER A 524 -12.32 11.62 6.69
CA SER A 524 -10.91 11.18 6.74
C SER A 524 -9.94 12.35 6.80
N PHE A 525 -10.16 13.39 5.99
CA PHE A 525 -9.32 14.60 5.96
C PHE A 525 -9.37 15.35 7.30
N LYS A 526 -10.54 15.40 7.96
CA LYS A 526 -10.70 16.01 9.29
C LYS A 526 -10.05 15.19 10.40
N SER A 527 -10.11 13.86 10.33
CA SER A 527 -9.62 12.99 11.42
C SER A 527 -8.11 12.73 11.40
N ASN A 528 -7.45 12.94 10.26
CA ASN A 528 -6.02 12.65 10.12
C ASN A 528 -5.17 13.91 10.20
N GLN A 529 -4.03 13.87 10.89
CA GLN A 529 -3.10 15.00 10.93
C GLN A 529 -2.47 15.23 9.54
N PHE A 530 -1.99 14.15 8.92
CA PHE A 530 -1.44 14.13 7.57
C PHE A 530 -2.03 12.97 6.78
N ILE A 531 -2.01 13.07 5.45
CA ILE A 531 -2.27 11.99 4.52
C ILE A 531 -1.21 12.09 3.43
N ASN A 532 -0.43 11.05 3.19
CA ASN A 532 0.48 10.98 2.04
C ASN A 532 0.08 9.82 1.15
N ILE A 533 0.10 10.04 -0.16
CA ILE A 533 -0.09 8.99 -1.15
C ILE A 533 1.14 8.96 -2.06
N ARG A 534 1.70 7.77 -2.20
CA ARG A 534 2.83 7.50 -3.08
C ARG A 534 2.38 6.60 -4.22
N PHE A 535 2.77 6.96 -5.44
CA PHE A 535 2.60 6.13 -6.62
C PHE A 535 3.94 5.51 -6.95
N THR A 536 3.97 4.19 -6.95
CA THR A 536 5.21 3.43 -7.11
C THR A 536 5.35 2.84 -8.51
N ASP A 537 4.24 2.57 -9.19
CA ASP A 537 4.16 2.00 -10.54
C ASP A 537 2.89 2.50 -11.22
N ASN A 538 2.98 2.79 -12.52
CA ASN A 538 1.84 3.23 -13.33
C ASN A 538 1.71 2.45 -14.64
N GLU A 539 0.49 2.03 -14.92
CA GLU A 539 0.08 1.22 -16.06
C GLU A 539 -1.02 1.98 -16.79
N VAL A 540 -0.66 2.71 -17.84
CA VAL A 540 -1.60 3.54 -18.59
C VAL A 540 -2.00 2.84 -19.89
N LYS A 541 -3.29 2.85 -20.22
CA LYS A 541 -3.85 2.29 -21.46
C LYS A 541 -4.92 3.22 -22.02
N LYS A 542 -4.85 3.51 -23.33
CA LYS A 542 -5.92 4.22 -24.01
C LYS A 542 -7.14 3.30 -24.16
N MET A 543 -8.32 3.81 -23.81
CA MET A 543 -9.58 3.06 -23.84
C MET A 543 -10.36 3.38 -25.12
N GLY A 544 -10.75 2.35 -25.88
CA GLY A 544 -11.61 2.48 -27.05
C GLY A 544 -10.97 3.10 -28.31
N LYS A 545 -11.75 3.16 -29.39
CA LYS A 545 -11.39 3.84 -30.65
C LYS A 545 -12.11 5.20 -30.71
N GLY A 546 -11.35 6.29 -30.63
CA GLY A 546 -11.89 7.67 -30.59
C GLY A 546 -11.90 8.27 -29.18
N GLY A 547 -11.76 9.59 -29.07
CA GLY A 547 -11.67 10.30 -27.79
C GLY A 547 -10.31 10.17 -27.07
N GLN A 548 -10.22 10.79 -25.89
CA GLN A 548 -9.07 10.83 -25.00
C GLN A 548 -9.40 10.23 -23.63
N THR A 549 -9.94 9.01 -23.61
CA THR A 549 -10.21 8.27 -22.36
C THR A 549 -9.10 7.27 -22.07
N TYR A 550 -8.63 7.24 -20.83
CA TYR A 550 -7.48 6.46 -20.38
C TYR A 550 -7.80 5.66 -19.13
N GLY A 551 -7.42 4.38 -19.13
CA GLY A 551 -7.35 3.56 -17.95
C GLY A 551 -5.95 3.66 -17.35
N ILE A 552 -5.86 4.10 -16.10
CA ILE A 552 -4.61 4.28 -15.36
C ILE A 552 -4.68 3.35 -14.16
N LEU A 553 -3.90 2.28 -14.19
CA LEU A 553 -3.69 1.40 -13.05
C LEU A 553 -2.44 1.87 -12.30
N ILE A 554 -2.53 1.99 -10.97
CA ILE A 554 -1.51 2.60 -10.12
C ILE A 554 -1.28 1.67 -8.94
N HIS A 555 -0.03 1.30 -8.69
CA HIS A 555 0.33 0.73 -7.41
C HIS A 555 0.52 1.85 -6.37
N GLN A 556 -0.40 1.91 -5.42
CA GLN A 556 -0.58 3.01 -4.49
C GLN A 556 -0.21 2.58 -3.07
N ASP A 557 0.70 3.34 -2.46
CA ASP A 557 0.85 3.34 -1.01
C ASP A 557 0.11 4.54 -0.41
N TYR A 558 -0.71 4.29 0.59
CA TYR A 558 -1.43 5.30 1.35
C TYR A 558 -0.88 5.33 2.77
N TYR A 559 -0.66 6.53 3.29
CA TYR A 559 -0.22 6.76 4.66
C TYR A 559 -1.04 7.89 5.28
N SER A 560 -1.42 7.74 6.53
CA SER A 560 -1.97 8.81 7.35
C SER A 560 -1.54 8.65 8.79
N SER A 561 -1.94 9.60 9.64
CA SER A 561 -1.64 9.52 11.08
C SER A 561 -2.25 8.30 11.79
N THR A 562 -3.27 7.66 11.22
CA THR A 562 -3.97 6.53 11.85
C THR A 562 -4.13 5.31 10.95
N TYR A 563 -3.75 5.41 9.68
CA TYR A 563 -3.99 4.38 8.67
C TYR A 563 -2.82 4.30 7.70
N GLY A 564 -2.56 3.10 7.18
CA GLY A 564 -1.66 2.88 6.07
C GLY A 564 -2.24 1.79 5.18
N ASP A 565 -1.94 1.78 3.90
CA ASP A 565 -2.32 0.64 3.07
C ASP A 565 -1.46 0.60 1.82
N THR A 566 -1.43 -0.56 1.18
CA THR A 566 -0.80 -0.75 -0.12
C THR A 566 -1.73 -1.56 -0.99
N GLY A 567 -1.87 -1.16 -2.26
CA GLY A 567 -2.78 -1.84 -3.17
C GLY A 567 -2.85 -1.19 -4.53
N TYR A 568 -3.86 -1.59 -5.28
CA TYR A 568 -4.04 -1.22 -6.67
C TYR A 568 -5.19 -0.24 -6.81
N LEU A 569 -4.89 0.99 -7.25
CA LEU A 569 -5.87 2.01 -7.64
C LEU A 569 -6.01 1.97 -9.16
N PHE A 570 -7.22 1.78 -9.67
CA PHE A 570 -7.52 2.01 -11.08
C PHE A 570 -8.40 3.25 -11.24
N LEU A 571 -8.02 4.11 -12.19
CA LEU A 571 -8.76 5.29 -12.61
C LEU A 571 -9.07 5.19 -14.10
N MET A 572 -10.34 5.31 -14.48
CA MET A 572 -10.72 5.62 -15.86
C MET A 572 -10.96 7.12 -15.96
N VAL A 573 -10.10 7.81 -16.71
CA VAL A 573 -10.07 9.27 -16.79
C VAL A 573 -10.39 9.72 -18.22
N ASP A 574 -11.35 10.61 -18.34
CA ASP A 574 -11.65 11.36 -19.54
C ASP A 574 -10.79 12.62 -19.61
N LEU A 575 -9.97 12.72 -20.66
CA LEU A 575 -9.06 13.82 -20.95
C LEU A 575 -9.43 14.54 -22.25
N ASN A 576 -10.69 14.47 -22.70
CA ASN A 576 -11.13 15.20 -23.89
C ASN A 576 -11.04 16.72 -23.68
N ASP A 577 -11.35 17.20 -22.47
CA ASP A 577 -10.94 18.51 -21.98
C ASP A 577 -9.68 18.34 -21.13
N VAL A 578 -8.55 18.77 -21.68
CA VAL A 578 -7.22 18.68 -21.08
C VAL A 578 -7.07 19.54 -19.83
N ASP A 579 -7.89 20.58 -19.68
CA ASP A 579 -7.88 21.48 -18.53
C ASP A 579 -8.83 21.00 -17.42
N GLN A 580 -9.75 20.08 -17.76
CA GLN A 580 -10.68 19.45 -16.83
C GLN A 580 -10.68 17.92 -16.95
N PRO A 581 -9.62 17.23 -16.49
CA PRO A 581 -9.64 15.77 -16.36
C PRO A 581 -10.79 15.28 -15.47
N ILE A 582 -11.61 14.34 -15.98
CA ILE A 582 -12.76 13.79 -15.25
C ILE A 582 -12.61 12.28 -15.05
N ILE A 583 -12.63 11.84 -13.79
CA ILE A 583 -12.68 10.44 -13.39
C ILE A 583 -14.11 9.91 -13.59
N LYS A 584 -14.25 8.93 -14.49
CA LYS A 584 -15.50 8.20 -14.76
C LYS A 584 -15.62 6.94 -13.91
N VAL A 585 -14.50 6.25 -13.67
CA VAL A 585 -14.44 5.05 -12.83
C VAL A 585 -13.25 5.15 -11.90
N ARG A 586 -13.44 4.84 -10.62
CA ARG A 586 -12.36 4.69 -9.64
C ARG A 586 -12.56 3.38 -8.90
N THR A 587 -11.58 2.50 -8.91
CA THR A 587 -11.60 1.27 -8.12
C THR A 587 -10.34 1.18 -7.27
N TRP A 588 -10.44 0.61 -6.07
CA TRP A 588 -9.28 0.31 -5.25
C TRP A 588 -9.41 -1.09 -4.66
N GLN A 589 -8.33 -1.87 -4.75
CA GLN A 589 -8.26 -3.23 -4.23
C GLN A 589 -6.94 -3.49 -3.52
N PRO A 590 -6.94 -4.24 -2.40
CA PRO A 590 -5.71 -4.58 -1.70
C PRO A 590 -4.90 -5.63 -2.48
N ASN A 591 -5.56 -6.62 -3.07
CA ASN A 591 -4.93 -7.78 -3.73
C ASN A 591 -5.62 -8.10 -5.06
N ARG A 592 -4.94 -8.87 -5.90
CA ARG A 592 -5.50 -9.47 -7.13
C ARG A 592 -6.45 -10.61 -6.77
N ASP A 593 -7.60 -10.69 -7.43
CA ASP A 593 -8.60 -11.76 -7.28
C ASP A 593 -8.86 -12.44 -8.64
N PRO A 594 -8.45 -13.70 -8.84
CA PRO A 594 -8.63 -14.40 -10.12
C PRO A 594 -10.11 -14.54 -10.54
N ASN A 595 -11.08 -14.41 -9.62
CA ASN A 595 -12.49 -14.44 -9.97
C ASN A 595 -12.96 -13.16 -10.68
N VAL A 596 -12.19 -12.08 -10.58
CA VAL A 596 -12.52 -10.80 -11.24
C VAL A 596 -12.07 -10.82 -12.70
N ASN A 597 -10.84 -11.25 -12.97
CA ASN A 597 -10.20 -11.18 -14.29
C ASN A 597 -9.16 -12.30 -14.49
N GLY A 598 -9.55 -13.55 -14.24
CA GLY A 598 -8.67 -14.72 -14.33
C GLY A 598 -8.31 -15.18 -15.74
N ASN A 599 -8.98 -14.65 -16.76
CA ASN A 599 -8.71 -14.99 -18.18
C ASN A 599 -7.41 -14.36 -18.70
N PHE A 600 -6.90 -13.33 -18.02
CA PHE A 600 -5.60 -12.75 -18.35
C PHE A 600 -4.47 -13.68 -17.91
N SER A 601 -3.34 -13.61 -18.62
CA SER A 601 -2.11 -14.20 -18.09
C SER A 601 -1.80 -13.60 -16.72
N LYS A 602 -1.25 -14.39 -15.79
CA LYS A 602 -0.82 -13.87 -14.48
C LYS A 602 0.22 -12.74 -14.60
N SER A 603 0.92 -12.66 -15.73
CA SER A 603 1.86 -11.59 -16.06
C SER A 603 1.19 -10.30 -16.54
N ASP A 604 -0.11 -10.32 -16.84
CA ASP A 604 -0.85 -9.15 -17.28
C ASP A 604 -1.05 -8.17 -16.10
N PRO A 605 -0.93 -6.86 -16.33
CA PRO A 605 -1.16 -5.85 -15.29
C PRO A 605 -2.58 -5.87 -14.71
N TYR A 606 -3.59 -6.20 -15.52
CA TYR A 606 -5.01 -6.19 -15.12
C TYR A 606 -5.49 -7.53 -14.56
N TYR A 607 -4.62 -8.55 -14.51
CA TYR A 607 -4.97 -9.86 -13.96
C TYR A 607 -5.51 -9.73 -12.53
N GLY A 608 -6.75 -10.19 -12.35
CA GLY A 608 -7.45 -10.18 -11.07
C GLY A 608 -7.81 -8.81 -10.50
N LEU A 609 -7.73 -7.72 -11.28
CA LEU A 609 -8.08 -6.38 -10.83
C LEU A 609 -9.38 -5.88 -11.49
N ILE A 610 -10.19 -5.08 -10.79
CA ILE A 610 -11.41 -4.46 -11.29
C ILE A 610 -11.02 -3.20 -12.07
N TYR A 611 -11.30 -3.17 -13.37
CA TYR A 611 -11.03 -2.04 -14.26
C TYR A 611 -12.16 -1.83 -15.28
N GLY A 612 -11.98 -0.92 -16.23
CA GLY A 612 -13.00 -0.51 -17.22
C GLY A 612 -13.79 -1.66 -17.88
N GLY A 613 -13.13 -2.77 -18.26
CA GLY A 613 -13.80 -3.91 -18.90
C GLY A 613 -14.71 -4.74 -17.97
N ASN A 614 -14.76 -4.43 -16.68
CA ASN A 614 -15.66 -5.08 -15.73
C ASN A 614 -17.05 -4.41 -15.64
N PHE A 615 -17.27 -3.33 -16.38
CA PHE A 615 -18.48 -2.50 -16.27
C PHE A 615 -19.30 -2.43 -17.58
N ASP A 616 -18.93 -3.25 -18.57
CA ASP A 616 -19.62 -3.39 -19.86
C ASP A 616 -20.93 -4.18 -19.76
#